data_AF-A0A9E1UQF4-F1
#
_entry.id   AF-A0A9E1UQF4-F1
#
_cell.length_a   1.000
_cell.length_b   1.000
_cell.length_c   1.000
_cell.angle_alpha   90.00
_cell.angle_beta   90.00
_cell.angle_gamma   90.00
#
_symmetry.space_group_name_H-M   'P 1'
#
loop_
_entity.id
_entity.type
_entity.pdbx_description
1 polymer ?
#
loop_
_entity_poly.entity_id
_entity_poly.type
_entity_poly.pdbx_seq_one_letter_code
_entity_poly.pdbx_strand_id
1 'polypeptide(L)'
;MPRDALLALATRALLEQGIRNGAQEARWLLDHVVGDAARTPVPPETEARFRTLLQRRLAGEPLQYVMASAEFHGLDLSVGPGVLIPRPETERLVDFALA
;
A
#
# COMPACT_ATOMS: atom_id res chain seq x y z
N MET A 1 3.07 -5.46 18.57
CA MET A 1 2.43 -4.25 19.16
C MET A 1 0.91 -4.32 18.95
N PRO A 2 0.06 -3.54 19.67
CA PRO A 2 -1.35 -3.42 19.29
C PRO A 2 -1.49 -2.75 17.92
N ARG A 3 -2.49 -3.17 17.13
CA ARG A 3 -2.72 -2.72 15.75
C ARG A 3 -2.79 -1.20 15.64
N ASP A 4 -3.53 -0.57 16.54
CA ASP A 4 -3.74 0.88 16.54
C ASP A 4 -2.46 1.66 16.79
N ALA A 5 -1.55 1.14 17.62
CA ALA A 5 -0.25 1.77 17.84
C ALA A 5 0.65 1.71 16.60
N LEU A 6 0.61 0.61 15.83
CA LEU A 6 1.34 0.50 14.56
C LEU A 6 0.79 1.48 13.52
N LEU A 7 -0.55 1.58 13.40
CA LEU A 7 -1.19 2.53 12.50
C LEU A 7 -0.86 3.98 12.87
N ALA A 8 -0.91 4.33 14.16
CA ALA A 8 -0.58 5.69 14.62
C ALA A 8 0.88 6.05 14.32
N LEU A 9 1.82 5.12 14.56
CA LEU A 9 3.24 5.31 14.26
C LEU A 9 3.47 5.53 12.75
N ALA A 10 2.92 4.66 11.91
CA ALA A 10 3.09 4.74 10.47
C ALA A 10 2.42 5.99 9.88
N THR A 11 1.21 6.32 10.34
CA THR A 11 0.49 7.53 9.93
C THR A 11 1.33 8.76 10.19
N ARG A 12 1.89 8.89 11.40
CA ARG A 12 2.75 10.01 11.76
C ARG A 12 3.98 10.09 10.84
N ALA A 13 4.69 9.00 10.65
CA ALA A 13 5.90 8.97 9.83
C ALA A 13 5.62 9.37 8.36
N LEU A 14 4.52 8.89 7.79
CA LEU A 14 4.12 9.21 6.41
C LEU A 14 3.71 10.69 6.27
N LEU A 15 2.96 11.22 7.23
CA LEU A 15 2.58 12.64 7.26
C LEU A 15 3.80 13.56 7.41
N GLU A 16 4.77 13.19 8.25
CA GLU A 16 6.04 13.91 8.41
C GLU A 16 6.87 13.94 7.10
N GLN A 17 6.73 12.93 6.24
CA GLN A 17 7.31 12.91 4.87
C GLN A 17 6.47 13.67 3.82
N GLY A 18 5.37 14.31 4.22
CA GLY A 18 4.49 15.06 3.31
C GLY A 18 3.51 14.19 2.50
N ILE A 19 3.38 12.90 2.83
CA ILE A 19 2.41 11.99 2.21
C ILE A 19 1.03 12.29 2.81
N ARG A 20 0.27 13.16 2.14
CA ARG A 20 -1.00 13.74 2.63
C ARG A 20 -2.07 12.70 3.02
N ASN A 21 -2.10 11.57 2.33
CA ASN A 21 -2.99 10.43 2.58
C ASN A 21 -2.37 9.37 3.54
N GLY A 22 -1.37 9.75 4.35
CA GLY A 22 -0.57 8.83 5.16
C GLY A 22 -1.37 7.89 6.08
N ALA A 23 -2.51 8.34 6.63
CA ALA A 23 -3.37 7.48 7.44
C ALA A 23 -3.99 6.33 6.63
N GLN A 24 -4.41 6.60 5.39
CA GLN A 24 -4.96 5.62 4.48
C GLN A 24 -3.87 4.65 3.99
N GLU A 25 -2.70 5.17 3.62
CA GLU A 25 -1.56 4.33 3.20
C GLU A 25 -1.08 3.41 4.33
N ALA A 26 -1.00 3.92 5.58
CA ALA A 26 -0.64 3.09 6.74
C ALA A 26 -1.59 1.90 6.92
N ARG A 27 -2.89 2.12 6.68
CA ARG A 27 -3.91 1.07 6.74
C ARG A 27 -3.73 0.05 5.63
N TRP A 28 -3.61 0.51 4.38
CA TRP A 28 -3.37 -0.37 3.24
C TRP A 28 -2.10 -1.22 3.40
N LEU A 29 -0.99 -0.62 3.86
CA LEU A 29 0.25 -1.35 4.11
C LEU A 29 0.10 -2.42 5.22
N LEU A 30 -0.66 -2.12 6.27
CA LEU A 30 -0.89 -3.07 7.35
C LEU A 30 -1.82 -4.21 6.91
N ASP A 31 -2.91 -3.87 6.24
CA ASP A 31 -3.89 -4.84 5.73
C ASP A 31 -3.24 -5.77 4.69
N HIS A 32 -2.32 -5.25 3.87
CA HIS A 32 -1.54 -6.03 2.91
C HIS A 32 -0.65 -7.12 3.57
N VAL A 33 -0.17 -6.92 4.81
CA VAL A 33 0.63 -7.94 5.50
C VAL A 33 -0.17 -8.82 6.46
N VAL A 34 -1.30 -8.32 6.98
CA VAL A 34 -2.17 -9.03 7.93
C VAL A 34 -3.12 -9.99 7.20
N GLY A 35 -3.58 -9.64 5.99
CA GLY A 35 -4.65 -10.36 5.31
C GLY A 35 -5.96 -10.34 6.10
N ASP A 36 -6.83 -11.35 5.90
CA ASP A 36 -8.14 -11.45 6.58
C ASP A 36 -8.05 -11.69 8.10
N ALA A 37 -6.88 -12.12 8.61
CA ALA A 37 -6.71 -12.46 10.01
C ALA A 37 -6.31 -11.23 10.83
N ALA A 38 -7.27 -10.34 11.12
CA ALA A 38 -7.09 -9.20 12.02
C ALA A 38 -6.80 -9.64 13.48
N ARG A 39 -5.58 -10.13 13.73
CA ARG A 39 -5.13 -10.53 15.07
C ARG A 39 -4.57 -9.33 15.81
N THR A 40 -5.10 -9.07 17.00
CA THR A 40 -4.54 -8.12 17.96
C THR A 40 -4.16 -8.91 19.23
N PRO A 41 -2.89 -8.85 19.69
CA PRO A 41 -1.77 -8.08 19.13
C PRO A 41 -1.27 -8.63 17.78
N VAL A 42 -0.66 -7.76 16.96
CA VAL A 42 -0.07 -8.14 15.66
C VAL A 42 1.14 -9.04 15.92
N PRO A 43 1.26 -10.21 15.25
CA PRO A 43 2.40 -11.11 15.40
C PRO A 43 3.73 -10.41 15.04
N PRO A 44 4.85 -10.75 15.71
CA PRO A 44 6.15 -10.12 15.45
C PRO A 44 6.62 -10.20 13.99
N GLU A 45 6.35 -11.31 13.30
CA GLU A 45 6.70 -11.49 11.89
C GLU A 45 5.92 -10.54 10.98
N THR A 46 4.60 -10.40 11.22
CA THR A 46 3.75 -9.45 10.50
C THR A 46 4.17 -8.01 10.79
N GLU A 47 4.51 -7.69 12.04
CA GLU A 47 5.04 -6.37 12.40
C GLU A 47 6.37 -6.08 11.69
N ALA A 48 7.28 -7.05 11.59
CA ALA A 48 8.54 -6.90 10.87
C ALA A 48 8.30 -6.63 9.37
N ARG A 49 7.44 -7.42 8.72
CA ARG A 49 7.06 -7.22 7.31
C ARG A 49 6.43 -5.84 7.09
N PHE A 50 5.50 -5.44 7.95
CA PHE A 50 4.90 -4.10 7.90
C PHE A 50 5.95 -2.99 7.96
N ARG A 51 6.89 -3.08 8.90
CA ARG A 51 7.98 -2.10 9.04
C ARG A 51 8.86 -2.06 7.80
N THR A 52 9.18 -3.20 7.18
CA THR A 52 9.92 -3.23 5.92
C THR A 52 9.19 -2.48 4.80
N LEU A 53 7.88 -2.70 4.65
CA LEU A 53 7.10 -1.99 3.63
C LEU A 53 7.01 -0.48 3.90
N LEU A 54 6.79 -0.11 5.18
CA LEU A 54 6.78 1.29 5.58
C LEU A 54 8.12 1.98 5.28
N GLN A 55 9.25 1.33 5.56
CA GLN A 55 10.58 1.90 5.25
C GLN A 55 10.77 2.14 3.75
N ARG A 56 10.37 1.18 2.89
CA ARG A 56 10.39 1.35 1.43
C ARG A 56 9.55 2.55 0.98
N ARG A 57 8.34 2.67 1.53
CA ARG A 57 7.46 3.82 1.23
C ARG A 57 8.08 5.15 1.66
N LEU A 58 8.66 5.22 2.86
CA LEU A 58 9.35 6.40 3.38
C LEU A 58 10.61 6.75 2.59
N ALA A 59 11.25 5.77 1.95
CA ALA A 59 12.37 5.98 1.02
C ALA A 59 11.95 6.56 -0.34
N GLY A 60 10.66 6.83 -0.54
CA GLY A 60 10.12 7.43 -1.76
C GLY A 60 9.66 6.43 -2.81
N GLU A 61 9.69 5.12 -2.53
CA GLU A 61 9.12 4.13 -3.45
C GLU A 61 7.60 4.35 -3.61
N PRO A 62 7.06 4.28 -4.84
CA PRO A 62 5.61 4.34 -5.07
C PRO A 62 4.88 3.26 -4.27
N LEU A 63 3.72 3.61 -3.70
CA LEU A 63 2.92 2.69 -2.87
C LEU A 63 2.61 1.37 -3.58
N GLN A 64 2.27 1.42 -4.87
CA GLN A 64 1.93 0.25 -5.67
C GLN A 64 3.11 -0.72 -5.81
N TYR A 65 4.35 -0.22 -5.90
CA TYR A 65 5.53 -1.09 -5.90
C TYR A 65 5.85 -1.65 -4.51
N VAL A 66 5.52 -0.89 -3.46
CA VAL A 66 5.65 -1.37 -2.08
C VAL A 66 4.67 -2.53 -1.84
N MET A 67 3.43 -2.40 -2.32
CA MET A 67 2.37 -3.41 -2.23
C MET A 67 2.44 -4.48 -3.34
N ALA A 68 3.32 -4.31 -4.32
CA ALA A 68 3.45 -5.15 -5.53
C ALA A 68 2.14 -5.31 -6.34
N SER A 69 1.18 -4.42 -6.17
CA SER A 69 -0.14 -4.49 -6.81
C SER A 69 -0.72 -3.11 -7.14
N ALA A 70 -1.60 -3.06 -8.13
CA ALA A 70 -2.33 -1.87 -8.54
C ALA A 70 -3.70 -2.26 -9.12
N GLU A 71 -4.76 -1.59 -8.66
CA GLU A 71 -6.09 -1.71 -9.24
C GLU A 71 -6.14 -1.02 -10.61
N PHE A 72 -6.71 -1.70 -11.62
CA PHE A 72 -6.95 -1.18 -12.96
C PHE A 72 -8.14 -1.88 -13.61
N HIS A 73 -9.18 -1.11 -13.98
CA HIS A 73 -10.41 -1.62 -14.61
C HIS A 73 -11.05 -2.80 -13.83
N GLY A 74 -11.07 -2.71 -12.50
CA GLY A 74 -11.59 -3.75 -11.60
C GLY A 74 -10.69 -4.99 -11.43
N LEU A 75 -9.49 -4.99 -12.01
CA LEU A 75 -8.48 -6.03 -11.86
C LEU A 75 -7.40 -5.59 -10.88
N ASP A 76 -6.91 -6.49 -10.02
CA ASP A 76 -5.69 -6.27 -9.25
C ASP A 76 -4.50 -6.82 -10.04
N LEU A 77 -3.65 -5.92 -10.55
CA LEU A 77 -2.53 -6.25 -11.40
C LEU A 77 -1.23 -6.28 -10.60
N SER A 78 -0.41 -7.32 -10.78
CA SER A 78 0.95 -7.35 -10.23
C SER A 78 1.83 -6.28 -10.87
N VAL A 79 2.50 -5.47 -10.06
CA VAL A 79 3.40 -4.41 -10.54
C VAL A 79 4.72 -4.40 -9.77
N GLY A 80 5.75 -3.83 -10.38
CA GLY A 80 7.08 -3.72 -9.77
C GLY A 80 8.02 -2.81 -10.54
N PRO A 81 9.29 -2.70 -10.10
CA PRO A 81 10.30 -1.88 -10.76
C PRO A 81 10.42 -2.24 -12.25
N GLY A 82 10.41 -1.21 -13.12
CA GLY A 82 10.45 -1.38 -14.57
C GLY A 82 9.10 -1.54 -15.26
N VAL A 83 8.00 -1.66 -14.50
CA VAL A 83 6.62 -1.71 -15.03
C VAL A 83 5.95 -0.36 -14.82
N LEU A 84 5.33 0.21 -15.85
CA LEU A 84 4.55 1.44 -15.67
C LEU A 84 3.34 1.16 -14.77
N ILE A 85 3.23 1.89 -13.65
CA ILE A 85 2.03 1.83 -12.79
C ILE A 85 0.82 2.27 -13.62
N PRO A 86 -0.23 1.43 -13.76
CA PRO A 86 -1.44 1.78 -14.49
C PRO A 86 -2.05 3.08 -13.96
N ARG A 87 -2.53 3.93 -14.87
CA ARG A 87 -3.10 5.24 -14.53
C ARG A 87 -4.61 5.23 -14.71
N PRO A 88 -5.41 5.84 -13.82
CA PRO A 88 -6.86 5.89 -13.96
C PRO A 88 -7.32 6.45 -15.32
N GLU A 89 -6.58 7.42 -15.87
CA GLU A 89 -6.89 8.01 -17.17
C GLU A 89 -6.78 7.01 -18.33
N THR A 90 -5.94 5.98 -18.18
CA THR A 90 -5.75 4.94 -19.22
C THR A 90 -6.86 3.89 -19.24
N GLU A 91 -7.74 3.85 -18.24
CA GLU A 91 -8.93 2.99 -18.26
C GLU A 91 -9.90 3.40 -19.38
N ARG A 92 -9.98 4.70 -19.69
CA ARG A 92 -10.83 5.18 -20.80
C ARG A 92 -10.43 4.57 -22.14
N LEU A 93 -9.15 4.27 -22.33
CA LEU A 93 -8.68 3.64 -23.57
C LEU A 93 -9.23 2.21 -23.70
N VAL A 94 -9.36 1.49 -22.58
CA VAL A 94 -9.99 0.17 -22.55
C VAL A 94 -11.47 0.30 -22.92
N ASP A 95 -12.18 1.26 -22.32
CA ASP A 95 -13.59 1.51 -22.62
C ASP A 95 -13.83 1.79 -24.11
N PHE A 96 -12.99 2.63 -24.73
CA PHE A 96 -13.06 2.91 -26.16
C PHE A 96 -12.80 1.68 -27.05
N ALA A 97 -11.96 0.75 -26.61
CA ALA A 97 -11.61 -0.44 -27.38
C ALA A 97 -12.68 -1.54 -27.32
N LEU A 98 -13.53 -1.55 -26.28
CA LEU A 98 -14.60 -2.53 -26.08
C LEU A 98 -15.96 -2.10 -26.67
N ALA A 99 -16.07 -0.85 -27.13
CA ALA A 99 -17.28 -0.28 -27.74
C ALA A 99 -17.47 -0.72 -29.21
#